data_AF-A0AAJ6ADA9-F1
#
_entry.id   AF-A0AAJ6ADA9-F1
#
_cell.length_a   1.000
_cell.length_b   1.000
_cell.length_c   1.000
_cell.angle_alpha   90.00
_cell.angle_beta   90.00
_cell.angle_gamma   90.00
#
_symmetry.space_group_name_H-M   'P 1'
#
loop_
_entity.id
_entity.type
_entity.pdbx_description
1 polymer ?
#
loop_
_entity_poly.entity_id
_entity_poly.type
_entity_poly.pdbx_seq_one_letter_code
_entity_poly.pdbx_strand_id
1 'polypeptide(L)' 'MKGIFENISDPDSAAEAAVELFGAKAATAVAYCALQARTDQRNEDYKFWFETFCRLTGLPSMHIAH' A
#
# COMPACT_ATOMS: atom_id res chain seq x y z
N MET A 1 13.98 -4.07 1.69
CA MET A 1 12.60 -3.54 1.78
C MET A 1 11.53 -4.62 1.98
N LYS A 2 11.82 -5.93 1.78
CA LYS A 2 10.86 -7.00 2.05
C LYS A 2 10.48 -7.14 3.54
N GLY A 3 11.44 -7.07 4.47
CA GLY A 3 11.19 -7.36 5.89
C GLY A 3 10.27 -6.42 6.69
N ILE A 4 10.07 -5.17 6.28
CA ILE A 4 9.28 -4.19 7.06
C ILE A 4 7.77 -4.36 6.87
N PHE A 5 7.36 -5.02 5.79
CA PHE A 5 5.95 -5.10 5.39
C PHE A 5 5.40 -6.52 5.40
N GLU A 6 6.23 -7.53 5.68
CA GLU A 6 5.86 -8.95 5.61
C GLU A 6 4.82 -9.39 6.66
N ASN A 7 4.49 -8.54 7.64
CA ASN A 7 3.53 -8.84 8.70
C ASN A 7 2.37 -7.83 8.80
N ILE A 8 2.25 -6.90 7.85
CA ILE A 8 1.20 -5.89 7.89
C ILE A 8 0.11 -6.31 6.90
N SER A 9 -0.94 -6.92 7.43
CA SER A 9 -2.13 -7.34 6.66
C SER A 9 -3.22 -6.26 6.61
N ASP A 10 -3.03 -5.16 7.34
CA ASP A 10 -3.98 -4.06 7.46
C ASP A 10 -3.49 -2.81 6.69
N PRO A 11 -4.28 -2.25 5.77
CA PRO A 11 -3.85 -1.13 4.95
C PRO A 11 -3.66 0.18 5.75
N ASP A 12 -4.34 0.37 6.90
CA ASP A 12 -4.13 1.53 7.78
C ASP A 12 -2.76 1.44 8.45
N SER A 13 -2.46 0.31 9.06
CA SER A 13 -1.16 0.02 9.69
C SER A 13 -0.01 0.13 8.69
N ALA A 14 -0.24 -0.26 7.44
CA ALA A 14 0.77 -0.12 6.37
C ALA A 14 0.97 1.34 5.96
N ALA A 15 -0.10 2.14 5.97
CA ALA A 15 -0.03 3.57 5.70
C ALA A 15 0.73 4.28 6.82
N GLU A 16 0.44 3.99 8.09
CA GLU A 16 1.15 4.53 9.25
C GLU A 16 2.64 4.16 9.19
N ALA A 17 2.96 2.88 9.00
CA ALA A 17 4.35 2.43 8.87
C ALA A 17 5.07 3.09 7.69
N ALA A 18 4.39 3.29 6.55
CA ALA A 18 4.97 3.98 5.40
C ALA A 18 5.24 5.46 5.71
N VAL A 19 4.36 6.13 6.46
CA VAL A 19 4.57 7.51 6.92
C VAL A 19 5.73 7.59 7.92
N GLU A 20 5.83 6.66 8.87
CA GLU A 20 6.94 6.63 9.83
C GLU A 20 8.30 6.42 9.16
N LEU A 21 8.35 5.54 8.14
CA LEU A 21 9.61 5.18 7.47
C LEU A 21 10.02 6.16 6.37
N PHE A 22 9.05 6.68 5.62
CA PHE A 22 9.31 7.46 4.39
C PHE A 22 8.80 8.90 4.45
N GLY A 23 8.05 9.27 5.49
CA GLY A 23 7.49 10.61 5.66
C GLY A 23 6.70 11.08 4.44
N ALA A 24 7.09 12.22 3.89
CA ALA A 24 6.47 12.81 2.69
C ALA A 24 6.54 11.90 1.43
N LYS A 25 7.39 10.87 1.42
CA LYS A 25 7.51 9.92 0.30
C LYS A 25 6.72 8.63 0.51
N ALA A 26 5.93 8.52 1.58
CA ALA A 26 5.13 7.33 1.89
C ALA A 26 4.24 6.88 0.72
N ALA A 27 3.48 7.81 0.13
CA ALA A 27 2.61 7.50 -1.01
C ALA A 27 3.40 6.96 -2.21
N THR A 28 4.56 7.54 -2.51
CA THR A 28 5.43 7.08 -3.61
C THR A 28 6.01 5.69 -3.33
N ALA A 29 6.42 5.41 -2.11
CA ALA A 29 6.95 4.11 -1.71
C ALA A 29 5.87 3.02 -1.85
N VAL A 30 4.66 3.29 -1.36
CA VAL A 30 3.52 2.37 -1.45
C VAL A 30 3.07 2.16 -2.89
N ALA A 31 3.04 3.22 -3.72
CA ALA A 31 2.76 3.10 -5.15
C ALA A 31 3.77 2.21 -5.88
N TYR A 32 5.06 2.32 -5.52
CA TYR A 32 6.11 1.45 -6.05
C TYR A 32 5.89 -0.02 -5.66
N CYS A 33 5.51 -0.28 -4.40
CA CYS A 33 5.15 -1.63 -3.94
C CYS A 33 3.95 -2.20 -4.73
N ALA A 34 2.90 -1.40 -4.96
CA ALA A 34 1.77 -1.81 -5.78
C ALA A 34 2.21 -2.15 -7.22
N LEU A 35 3.02 -1.30 -7.85
CA LEU A 35 3.51 -1.53 -9.21
C LEU A 35 4.37 -2.81 -9.31
N GLN A 36 5.23 -3.05 -8.32
CA GLN A 36 6.05 -4.26 -8.27
C GLN A 36 5.17 -5.51 -8.11
N ALA A 37 4.19 -5.50 -7.20
CA ALA A 37 3.25 -6.60 -7.00
C ALA A 37 2.45 -6.93 -8.28
N ARG A 38 2.01 -5.90 -9.01
CA ARG A 38 1.34 -6.05 -10.31
C ARG A 38 2.25 -6.69 -11.36
N THR A 39 3.52 -6.29 -11.40
CA THR A 39 4.52 -6.87 -12.31
C THR A 39 4.80 -8.34 -11.97
N ASP A 40 4.83 -8.67 -10.69
CA ASP A 40 4.97 -10.05 -10.18
C ASP A 40 3.67 -10.88 -10.31
N GLN A 41 2.60 -10.33 -10.90
CA GLN A 41 1.26 -10.93 -10.97
C GLN A 41 0.65 -11.33 -9.60
N ARG A 42 1.13 -10.72 -8.50
CA ARG A 42 0.58 -10.88 -7.16
C ARG A 42 -0.60 -9.94 -6.97
N ASN A 43 -1.75 -10.33 -7.50
CA ASN A 43 -2.95 -9.49 -7.56
C ASN A 43 -3.49 -9.10 -6.17
N GLU A 44 -3.36 -9.97 -5.16
CA GLU A 44 -3.78 -9.68 -3.78
C GLU A 44 -2.88 -8.61 -3.15
N ASP A 45 -1.56 -8.78 -3.26
CA ASP A 45 -0.59 -7.77 -2.81
C ASP A 45 -0.79 -6.44 -3.54
N TYR A 46 -1.06 -6.46 -4.85
CA TYR A 46 -1.36 -5.24 -5.60
C TYR A 46 -2.58 -4.52 -5.02
N LYS A 47 -3.69 -5.22 -4.77
CA LYS A 47 -4.90 -4.63 -4.19
C LYS A 47 -4.62 -4.02 -2.83
N PHE A 48 -3.91 -4.76 -1.97
CA PHE A 48 -3.50 -4.29 -0.65
C PHE A 48 -2.71 -2.98 -0.73
N TRP A 49 -1.61 -2.96 -1.50
CA TRP A 49 -0.76 -1.77 -1.63
C TRP A 49 -1.49 -0.60 -2.29
N PHE A 50 -2.37 -0.89 -3.25
CA PHE A 50 -3.20 0.14 -3.89
C PHE A 50 -4.21 0.74 -2.91
N GLU A 51 -4.80 -0.06 -2.02
CA GLU A 51 -5.69 0.42 -0.99
C GLU A 51 -4.94 1.29 0.05
N THR A 52 -3.77 0.84 0.51
CA THR A 52 -2.87 1.65 1.35
C THR A 52 -2.54 2.99 0.68
N PHE A 53 -2.26 2.98 -0.63
CA PHE A 53 -1.99 4.21 -1.40
C PHE A 53 -3.20 5.16 -1.40
N CYS A 54 -4.42 4.63 -1.63
CA CYS A 54 -5.62 5.45 -1.61
C CYS A 54 -5.82 6.10 -0.24
N ARG A 55 -5.61 5.37 0.85
CA ARG A 55 -5.71 5.90 2.23
C ARG A 55 -4.70 7.01 2.49
N LEU A 56 -3.45 6.84 2.05
CA LEU A 56 -2.41 7.87 2.18
C LEU A 56 -2.68 9.14 1.38
N THR A 57 -3.37 9.01 0.25
CA THR A 57 -3.64 10.13 -0.67
C THR A 57 -5.01 10.77 -0.48
N GLY A 58 -5.83 10.21 0.42
CA GLY A 58 -7.23 10.63 0.59
C GLY A 58 -8.11 10.32 -0.62
N LEU A 59 -7.65 9.45 -1.52
CA LEU A 59 -8.46 9.00 -2.64
C LEU A 59 -9.55 8.07 -2.12
N PRO A 60 -10.77 8.12 -2.70
CA PRO A 60 -11.78 7.13 -2.37
C PRO A 60 -11.23 5.75 -2.71
N SER A 61 -10.99 4.94 -1.69
CA SER A 61 -10.72 3.52 -1.89
C SER A 61 -11.91 2.96 -2.65
N MET A 62 -11.66 2.22 -3.72
CA MET A 62 -12.70 1.62 -4.55
C MET A 62 -13.34 0.47 -3.75
N HIS A 63 -14.08 0.81 -2.71
CA HIS A 63 -15.02 -0.08 -2.06
C HIS A 63 -16.14 -0.27 -3.07
N ILE A 64 -15.98 -1.26 -3.95
CA ILE A 64 -17.12 -1.79 -4.69
C ILE A 64 -18.00 -2.41 -3.61
N ALA A 65 -19.01 -1.65 -3.18
CA ALA A 65 -20.06 -2.14 -2.31
C ALA A 65 -20.65 -3.39 -2.96
N HIS A 66 -20.52 -4.52 -2.28
CA HIS A 66 -21.18 -5.78 -2.63
C HIS A 66 -22.61 -5.77 -2.09
#